data_AF-A0A832XZW9-F1
#
_entry.id   AF-A0A832XZW9-F1
#
_cell.length_a   1.000
_cell.length_b   1.000
_cell.length_c   1.000
_cell.angle_alpha   90.00
_cell.angle_beta   90.00
_cell.angle_gamma   90.00
#
_symmetry.space_group_name_H-M   'P 1'
#
loop_
_entity.id
_entity.type
_entity.pdbx_description
1 polymer ?
#
loop_
_entity_poly.entity_id
_entity_poly.type
_entity_poly.pdbx_seq_one_letter_code
_entity_poly.pdbx_strand_id
1 'polypeptide(L)'
;LIYPHHESEIILAEKIGLGNYCDFWMHNGLMEDSEGKLSKSRGERITLEEVFTDCPPPALRFYLLGFHYRDFTPYSPEGLLEACQEGERLGVNAVDCMVVEPTDPREDEETAPLVTKFEDALSDDLDTPRTLDVLRELDVIAGNRLKNNGVIGPISGMYSIFQCVLGVFS
;
A
#
# COMPACT_ATOMS: atom_id res chain seq x y z
N LEU A 1 17.06 6.37 10.69
CA LEU A 1 17.78 7.64 10.42
C LEU A 1 17.58 8.70 11.50
N ILE A 2 16.54 8.57 12.35
CA ILE A 2 16.22 9.50 13.44
C ILE A 2 17.47 10.03 14.16
N TYR A 3 18.34 9.12 14.62
CA TYR A 3 19.60 9.45 15.27
C TYR A 3 20.79 8.69 14.65
N PRO A 4 21.98 9.29 14.54
CA PRO A 4 22.30 10.71 14.73
C PRO A 4 22.04 11.57 13.48
N HIS A 5 21.62 10.95 12.36
CA HIS A 5 21.64 11.58 11.05
C HIS A 5 20.70 12.79 10.94
N HIS A 6 19.39 12.60 11.15
CA HIS A 6 18.43 13.70 11.05
C HIS A 6 18.62 14.74 12.16
N GLU A 7 19.04 14.32 13.37
CA GLU A 7 19.41 15.27 14.41
C GLU A 7 20.61 16.16 14.00
N SER A 8 21.61 15.57 13.34
CA SER A 8 22.74 16.34 12.80
C SER A 8 22.29 17.32 11.71
N GLU A 9 21.34 16.93 10.84
CA GLU A 9 20.76 17.83 9.83
C GLU A 9 20.05 19.02 10.46
N ILE A 10 19.25 18.79 11.51
CA ILE A 10 18.57 19.86 12.25
C ILE A 10 19.60 20.84 12.85
N ILE A 11 20.64 20.32 13.50
CA ILE A 11 21.71 21.14 14.09
C ILE A 11 22.43 21.94 13.00
N LEU A 12 22.77 21.32 11.86
CA LEU A 12 23.44 21.99 10.76
C LEU A 12 22.58 23.12 10.18
N ALA A 13 21.28 22.86 9.96
CA ALA A 13 20.35 23.86 9.44
C ALA A 13 20.23 25.07 10.38
N GLU A 14 20.19 24.84 11.70
CA GLU A 14 20.22 25.91 12.70
C GLU A 14 21.54 26.71 12.62
N LYS A 15 22.69 26.02 12.57
CA LYS A 15 24.01 26.68 12.58
C LYS A 15 24.30 27.51 11.33
N ILE A 16 23.76 27.12 10.18
CA ILE A 16 23.90 27.90 8.94
C ILE A 16 22.77 28.92 8.74
N GLY A 17 21.84 29.04 9.70
CA GLY A 17 20.82 30.09 9.72
C GLY A 17 19.61 29.84 8.82
N LEU A 18 19.27 28.57 8.52
CA LEU A 18 18.05 28.24 7.77
C LEU A 18 16.76 28.43 8.58
N GLY A 19 16.86 28.63 9.89
CA GLY A 19 15.69 28.75 10.77
C GLY A 19 14.96 27.40 10.91
N ASN A 20 13.63 27.43 10.82
CA ASN A 20 12.84 26.20 10.84
C ASN A 20 13.05 25.41 9.54
N TYR A 21 13.86 24.35 9.61
CA TYR A 21 14.28 23.57 8.45
C TYR A 21 13.17 22.66 7.89
N CYS A 22 12.35 22.08 8.77
CA CYS A 22 11.33 21.12 8.40
C CYS A 22 10.25 21.03 9.48
N ASP A 23 8.98 21.18 9.09
CA ASP A 23 7.82 21.09 10.00
C ASP A 23 7.41 19.66 10.33
N PHE A 24 7.62 18.71 9.40
CA PHE A 24 7.16 17.33 9.52
C PHE A 24 8.26 16.34 9.11
N TRP A 25 8.68 15.52 10.06
CA TRP A 25 9.60 14.42 9.82
C TRP A 25 8.85 13.09 9.83
N MET A 26 8.96 12.34 8.73
CA MET A 26 8.39 11.00 8.62
C MET A 26 9.51 9.97 8.65
N HIS A 27 9.35 8.93 9.47
CA HIS A 27 10.28 7.80 9.54
C HIS A 27 9.49 6.51 9.38
N ASN A 28 9.96 5.67 8.46
CA ASN A 28 9.38 4.35 8.28
C ASN A 28 9.87 3.39 9.38
N GLY A 29 9.00 2.46 9.74
CA GLY A 29 9.37 1.30 10.55
C GLY A 29 10.35 0.40 9.80
N LEU A 30 10.99 -0.48 10.56
CA LEU A 30 11.99 -1.41 10.02
C LEU A 30 11.32 -2.74 9.67
N MET A 31 11.90 -3.48 8.72
CA MET A 31 11.51 -4.87 8.52
C MET A 31 12.21 -5.79 9.53
N GLU A 32 11.47 -6.74 10.11
CA GLU A 32 11.97 -7.72 11.09
C GLU A 32 11.64 -9.14 10.65
N ASP A 33 12.58 -10.07 10.78
CA ASP A 33 12.33 -11.52 10.65
C ASP A 33 12.11 -12.17 12.04
N SER A 34 11.96 -13.49 12.07
CA SER A 34 11.77 -14.27 13.32
C SER A 34 12.92 -14.14 14.33
N GLU A 35 14.09 -13.67 13.89
CA GLU A 35 15.29 -13.43 14.69
C GLU A 35 15.51 -11.93 14.96
N GLY A 36 14.54 -11.07 14.60
CA GLY A 36 14.54 -9.62 14.81
C GLY A 36 14.91 -8.82 13.56
N LYS A 37 15.45 -7.62 13.74
CA LYS A 37 15.73 -6.70 12.63
C LYS A 37 16.62 -7.29 11.52
N LEU A 38 16.12 -7.24 10.27
CA LEU A 38 16.92 -7.47 9.08
C LEU A 38 18.02 -6.39 9.00
N SER A 39 19.26 -6.79 9.29
CA SER A 39 20.41 -5.87 9.34
C SER A 39 21.62 -6.45 8.62
N LYS A 40 22.38 -5.59 7.96
CA LYS A 40 23.62 -5.96 7.25
C LYS A 40 24.64 -6.69 8.14
N SER A 41 24.56 -6.53 9.47
CA SER A 41 25.43 -7.18 10.45
C SER A 41 25.01 -8.59 10.85
N ARG A 42 23.78 -9.03 10.56
CA ARG A 42 23.29 -10.38 10.88
C ARG A 42 23.62 -11.45 9.82
N GLY A 43 24.36 -11.10 8.77
CA GLY A 43 24.86 -12.04 7.76
C GLY A 43 23.82 -12.43 6.70
N GLU A 44 22.55 -12.52 7.06
CA GLU A 44 21.45 -12.80 6.13
C GLU A 44 20.91 -11.49 5.55
N ARG A 45 21.36 -11.16 4.35
CA ARG A 45 20.82 -10.06 3.56
C ARG A 45 19.93 -10.66 2.50
N ILE A 46 18.62 -10.48 2.67
CA ILE A 46 17.66 -10.79 1.61
C ILE A 46 17.69 -9.65 0.60
N THR A 47 17.90 -9.99 -0.66
CA THR A 47 17.91 -9.04 -1.77
C THR A 47 16.56 -9.01 -2.45
N LEU A 48 16.25 -7.89 -3.11
CA LEU A 48 15.06 -7.81 -3.94
C LEU A 48 15.10 -8.81 -5.10
N GLU A 49 16.30 -9.14 -5.61
CA GLU A 49 16.48 -10.15 -6.67
C GLU A 49 16.04 -11.54 -6.21
N GLU A 50 16.41 -11.94 -4.99
CA GLU A 50 15.94 -13.20 -4.40
C GLU A 50 14.42 -13.17 -4.18
N VAL A 51 13.90 -12.09 -3.59
CA VAL A 51 12.44 -11.93 -3.37
C VAL A 51 11.66 -12.02 -4.68
N PHE A 52 12.16 -11.41 -5.75
CA PHE A 52 11.52 -11.39 -7.05
C PHE A 52 11.60 -12.69 -7.83
N THR A 53 12.34 -13.69 -7.32
CA THR A 53 12.32 -15.05 -7.87
C THR A 53 10.99 -15.74 -7.58
N ASP A 54 10.43 -15.51 -6.38
CA ASP A 54 9.22 -16.19 -5.92
C ASP A 54 7.97 -15.28 -5.90
N CYS A 55 8.14 -13.97 -5.82
CA CYS A 55 7.02 -13.03 -5.79
C CYS A 55 7.25 -11.80 -6.68
N PRO A 56 6.35 -11.47 -7.62
CA PRO A 56 6.56 -10.35 -8.53
C PRO A 56 6.54 -8.99 -7.79
N PRO A 57 7.20 -7.94 -8.31
CA PRO A 57 7.29 -6.64 -7.63
C PRO A 57 5.96 -6.02 -7.18
N PRO A 58 4.85 -6.09 -7.94
CA PRO A 58 3.54 -5.59 -7.48
C PRO A 58 3.02 -6.31 -6.23
N ALA A 59 3.35 -7.58 -6.07
CA ALA A 59 2.91 -8.38 -4.94
C ALA A 59 3.75 -8.11 -3.68
N LEU A 60 5.05 -7.81 -3.81
CA LEU A 60 5.82 -7.23 -2.70
C LEU A 60 5.23 -5.88 -2.25
N ARG A 61 4.79 -5.05 -3.20
CA ARG A 61 4.12 -3.79 -2.84
C ARG A 61 2.83 -4.04 -2.07
N PHE A 62 2.00 -4.96 -2.53
CA PHE A 62 0.76 -5.34 -1.84
C PHE A 62 1.03 -5.81 -0.40
N TYR A 63 2.06 -6.64 -0.21
CA TYR A 63 2.51 -7.08 1.11
C TYR A 63 2.86 -5.91 2.03
N LEU A 64 3.70 -4.98 1.55
CA LEU A 64 4.14 -3.82 2.35
C LEU A 64 2.97 -2.89 2.73
N LEU A 65 1.98 -2.74 1.85
CA LEU A 65 0.77 -1.94 2.12
C LEU A 65 -0.10 -2.53 3.24
N GLY A 66 0.06 -3.82 3.53
CA GLY A 66 -0.63 -4.51 4.63
C GLY A 66 -0.15 -4.11 6.02
N PHE A 67 0.87 -3.26 6.13
CA PHE A 67 1.40 -2.77 7.39
C PHE A 67 1.46 -1.25 7.39
N HIS A 68 1.14 -0.62 8.52
CA HIS A 68 1.25 0.82 8.65
C HIS A 68 2.72 1.24 8.51
N TYR A 69 3.01 2.32 7.75
CA TYR A 69 4.38 2.65 7.37
C TYR A 69 5.33 2.92 8.56
N ARG A 70 4.77 3.27 9.73
CA ARG A 70 5.48 3.56 10.98
C ARG A 70 5.81 2.32 11.80
N ASP A 71 5.10 1.23 11.57
CA ASP A 71 5.22 0.00 12.34
C ASP A 71 6.35 -0.88 11.82
N PHE A 72 6.83 -1.77 12.69
CA PHE A 72 7.71 -2.83 12.23
C PHE A 72 6.95 -3.74 11.27
N THR A 73 7.53 -3.95 10.09
CA THR A 73 6.97 -4.86 9.08
C THR A 73 7.56 -6.24 9.35
N PRO A 74 6.79 -7.22 9.85
CA PRO A 74 7.29 -8.59 9.93
C PRO A 74 7.58 -9.06 8.51
N TYR A 75 8.67 -9.79 8.33
CA TYR A 75 9.05 -10.46 7.10
C TYR A 75 9.07 -11.97 7.33
N SER A 76 8.30 -12.69 6.53
CA SER A 76 8.45 -14.14 6.37
C SER A 76 8.16 -14.52 4.92
N PRO A 77 8.86 -15.53 4.35
CA PRO A 77 8.55 -16.05 3.03
C PRO A 77 7.07 -16.46 2.90
N GLU A 78 6.51 -17.07 3.95
CA GLU A 78 5.11 -17.49 3.97
C GLU A 78 4.15 -16.30 3.94
N GLY A 79 4.39 -15.28 4.77
CA GLY A 79 3.54 -14.09 4.82
C GLY A 79 3.62 -13.26 3.55
N LEU A 80 4.80 -13.20 2.93
CA LEU A 80 4.95 -12.61 1.60
C LEU A 80 4.11 -13.38 0.59
N LEU A 81 4.27 -14.72 0.52
CA LEU A 81 3.53 -15.56 -0.43
C LEU A 81 2.01 -15.43 -0.27
N GLU A 82 1.50 -15.41 0.96
CA GLU A 82 0.08 -15.21 1.26
C GLU A 82 -0.43 -13.87 0.70
N ALA A 83 0.32 -12.78 0.90
CA ALA A 83 -0.02 -11.47 0.34
C ALA A 83 0.07 -11.45 -1.18
N CYS A 84 1.02 -12.17 -1.78
CA CYS A 84 1.13 -12.29 -3.24
C CYS A 84 -0.12 -13.00 -3.81
N GLN A 85 -0.57 -14.08 -3.17
CA GLN A 85 -1.78 -14.81 -3.56
C GLN A 85 -3.05 -13.99 -3.36
N GLU A 86 -3.16 -13.23 -2.27
CA GLU A 86 -4.30 -12.33 -2.06
C GLU A 86 -4.35 -11.23 -3.13
N GLY A 87 -3.22 -10.55 -3.38
CA GLY A 87 -3.13 -9.49 -4.38
C GLY A 87 -3.48 -9.99 -5.78
N GLU A 88 -3.02 -11.18 -6.17
CA GLU A 88 -3.39 -11.82 -7.43
C GLU A 88 -4.89 -12.12 -7.50
N ARG A 89 -5.47 -12.68 -6.43
CA ARG A 89 -6.91 -12.99 -6.35
C ARG A 89 -7.76 -11.72 -6.52
N LEU A 90 -7.42 -10.64 -5.82
CA LEU A 90 -8.11 -9.34 -5.94
C LEU A 90 -7.91 -8.73 -7.35
N GLY A 91 -6.77 -9.00 -7.96
CA GLY A 91 -6.43 -8.52 -9.30
C GLY A 91 -7.31 -9.09 -10.42
N VAL A 92 -7.93 -10.26 -10.23
CA VAL A 92 -8.81 -10.87 -11.24
C VAL A 92 -10.00 -9.96 -11.55
N ASN A 93 -10.74 -9.53 -10.53
CA ASN A 93 -11.88 -8.63 -10.73
C ASN A 93 -11.43 -7.24 -11.19
N ALA A 94 -10.26 -6.77 -10.72
CA ALA A 94 -9.69 -5.50 -11.18
C ALA A 94 -9.44 -5.51 -12.68
N VAL A 95 -8.78 -6.55 -13.21
CA VAL A 95 -8.53 -6.70 -14.65
C VAL A 95 -9.83 -6.72 -15.44
N ASP A 96 -10.83 -7.48 -14.99
CA ASP A 96 -12.12 -7.57 -15.69
C ASP A 96 -12.93 -6.26 -15.63
N CYS A 97 -12.78 -5.47 -14.55
CA CYS A 97 -13.48 -4.19 -14.40
C CYS A 97 -12.77 -3.05 -15.12
N MET A 98 -11.44 -3.03 -15.19
CA MET A 98 -10.65 -1.92 -15.74
C MET A 98 -10.58 -1.90 -17.27
N VAL A 99 -11.30 -2.80 -17.97
CA VAL A 99 -11.44 -2.76 -19.45
C VAL A 99 -12.49 -1.75 -19.93
N VAL A 100 -13.29 -1.17 -19.02
CA VAL A 100 -14.27 -0.13 -19.34
C VAL A 100 -13.78 1.24 -18.89
N GLU A 101 -14.22 2.28 -19.59
CA GLU A 101 -13.90 3.67 -19.24
C GLU A 101 -14.35 3.97 -17.80
N PRO A 102 -13.44 4.43 -16.92
CA PRO A 102 -13.79 4.75 -15.55
C PRO A 102 -14.75 5.94 -15.49
N THR A 103 -15.80 5.82 -14.68
CA THR A 103 -16.67 6.95 -14.30
C THR A 103 -16.40 7.32 -12.84
N ASP A 104 -16.88 8.49 -12.38
CA ASP A 104 -16.64 8.92 -11.01
C ASP A 104 -17.30 7.94 -10.01
N PRO A 105 -16.53 7.25 -9.15
CA PRO A 105 -17.09 6.32 -8.16
C PRO A 105 -17.97 7.03 -7.12
N ARG A 106 -17.94 8.36 -7.02
CA ARG A 106 -18.81 9.14 -6.12
C ARG A 106 -20.24 9.27 -6.64
N GLU A 107 -20.50 8.99 -7.91
CA GLU A 107 -21.83 9.09 -8.53
C GLU A 107 -22.67 7.81 -8.39
N ASP A 108 -22.14 6.79 -7.71
CA ASP A 108 -22.76 5.47 -7.56
C ASP A 108 -22.98 5.12 -6.08
N GLU A 109 -24.17 4.61 -5.74
CA GLU A 109 -24.59 4.37 -4.35
C GLU A 109 -23.71 3.35 -3.61
N GLU A 110 -23.14 2.36 -4.30
CA GLU A 110 -22.32 1.33 -3.67
C GLU A 110 -20.85 1.74 -3.56
N THR A 111 -20.31 2.49 -4.54
CA THR A 111 -18.91 2.92 -4.52
C THR A 111 -18.67 4.24 -3.80
N ALA A 112 -19.65 5.15 -3.73
CA ALA A 112 -19.47 6.44 -3.06
C ALA A 112 -19.05 6.30 -1.58
N PRO A 113 -19.64 5.39 -0.78
CA PRO A 113 -19.17 5.15 0.59
C PRO A 113 -17.74 4.61 0.66
N LEU A 114 -17.30 3.82 -0.33
CA LEU A 114 -15.94 3.29 -0.39
C LEU A 114 -14.91 4.39 -0.65
N VAL A 115 -15.25 5.39 -1.48
CA VAL A 115 -14.39 6.56 -1.70
C VAL A 115 -14.15 7.30 -0.39
N THR A 116 -15.21 7.58 0.38
CA THR A 116 -15.08 8.23 1.69
C THR A 116 -14.24 7.40 2.66
N LYS A 117 -14.49 6.08 2.76
CA LYS A 117 -13.68 5.20 3.62
C LYS A 117 -12.20 5.19 3.23
N PHE A 118 -11.90 5.21 1.93
CA PHE A 118 -10.54 5.26 1.40
C PHE A 118 -9.84 6.58 1.74
N GLU A 119 -10.52 7.71 1.51
CA GLU A 119 -10.02 9.05 1.84
C GLU A 119 -9.80 9.22 3.34
N ASP A 120 -10.73 8.75 4.17
CA ASP A 120 -10.62 8.79 5.64
C ASP A 120 -9.44 7.95 6.14
N ALA A 121 -9.19 6.78 5.54
CA ALA A 121 -8.06 5.92 5.91
C ALA A 121 -6.72 6.59 5.58
N LEU A 122 -6.56 7.15 4.39
CA LEU A 122 -5.31 7.83 4.02
C LEU A 122 -5.10 9.15 4.77
N SER A 123 -6.18 9.84 5.11
CA SER A 123 -6.12 11.07 5.90
C SER A 123 -5.70 10.82 7.35
N ASP A 124 -5.90 9.59 7.84
CA ASP A 124 -5.44 9.13 9.14
C ASP A 124 -4.03 8.51 9.03
N ASP A 125 -3.03 9.39 8.94
CA ASP A 125 -1.60 9.02 8.93
C ASP A 125 -1.19 7.99 7.85
N LEU A 126 -1.83 8.02 6.67
CA LEU A 126 -1.58 7.08 5.59
C LEU A 126 -1.82 5.61 6.01
N ASP A 127 -2.94 5.32 6.68
CA ASP A 127 -3.33 3.96 7.10
C ASP A 127 -3.65 3.05 5.89
N THR A 128 -2.60 2.56 5.24
CA THR A 128 -2.71 1.65 4.09
C THR A 128 -3.35 0.30 4.44
N PRO A 129 -3.13 -0.32 5.62
CA PRO A 129 -3.90 -1.50 6.01
C PRO A 129 -5.42 -1.30 5.91
N ARG A 130 -5.92 -0.18 6.44
CA ARG A 130 -7.35 0.17 6.36
C ARG A 130 -7.80 0.44 4.92
N THR A 131 -6.95 1.00 4.06
CA THR A 131 -7.29 1.11 2.62
C THR A 131 -7.41 -0.26 1.93
N LEU A 132 -6.62 -1.26 2.33
CA LEU A 132 -6.74 -2.61 1.78
C LEU A 132 -8.05 -3.29 2.21
N ASP A 133 -8.59 -2.97 3.39
CA ASP A 133 -9.92 -3.43 3.78
C ASP A 133 -11.00 -2.85 2.85
N VAL A 134 -10.89 -1.57 2.47
CA VAL A 134 -11.78 -0.95 1.47
C VAL A 134 -11.64 -1.64 0.11
N LEU A 135 -10.43 -2.04 -0.29
CA LEU A 135 -10.21 -2.80 -1.52
C LEU A 135 -10.88 -4.18 -1.49
N ARG A 136 -10.83 -4.87 -0.34
CA ARG A 136 -11.53 -6.16 -0.16
C ARG A 136 -13.04 -5.99 -0.24
N GLU A 137 -13.60 -4.91 0.31
CA GLU A 137 -15.02 -4.57 0.16
C GLU A 137 -15.37 -4.31 -1.31
N LEU A 138 -14.55 -3.53 -2.03
CA LEU A 138 -14.72 -3.27 -3.47
C LEU A 138 -14.73 -4.56 -4.28
N ASP A 139 -13.82 -5.49 -4.01
CA ASP A 139 -13.69 -6.77 -4.73
C ASP A 139 -14.97 -7.61 -4.66
N VAL A 140 -15.67 -7.60 -3.53
CA VAL A 140 -16.96 -8.27 -3.37
C VAL A 140 -18.03 -7.64 -4.25
N ILE A 141 -18.11 -6.30 -4.28
CA ILE A 141 -19.08 -5.56 -5.10
C ILE A 141 -18.77 -5.77 -6.59
N ALA A 142 -17.51 -5.67 -6.98
CA ALA A 142 -17.03 -5.89 -8.34
C ALA A 142 -17.45 -7.28 -8.85
N GLY A 143 -17.15 -8.34 -8.09
CA GLY A 143 -17.52 -9.71 -8.44
C GLY A 143 -19.03 -9.91 -8.58
N ASN A 144 -19.84 -9.24 -7.75
CA ASN A 144 -21.30 -9.30 -7.87
C ASN A 144 -21.82 -8.57 -9.12
N ARG A 145 -21.25 -7.41 -9.46
CA ARG A 145 -21.64 -6.66 -10.66
C ARG A 145 -21.23 -7.38 -11.94
N LEU A 146 -20.03 -7.96 -11.98
CA LEU A 146 -19.56 -8.76 -13.10
C LEU A 146 -20.51 -9.95 -13.37
N LYS A 147 -20.95 -10.65 -12.33
CA LYS A 147 -21.88 -11.80 -12.46
C LYS A 147 -23.28 -11.42 -12.93
N ASN A 148 -23.76 -10.24 -12.56
CA ASN A 148 -25.12 -9.79 -12.81
C ASN A 148 -25.23 -8.81 -13.99
N ASN A 149 -24.16 -8.60 -14.75
CA ASN A 149 -24.06 -7.57 -15.80
C ASN A 149 -24.46 -6.17 -15.29
N GLY A 150 -24.00 -5.81 -14.09
CA GLY A 150 -24.22 -4.48 -13.49
C GLY A 150 -23.36 -3.39 -14.15
N VAL A 151 -23.56 -2.15 -13.72
CA VAL A 151 -22.78 -1.00 -14.23
C VAL A 151 -21.36 -1.05 -13.65
N ILE A 152 -20.36 -1.20 -14.53
CA ILE A 152 -18.94 -1.39 -14.13
C ILE A 152 -18.14 -0.09 -14.07
N GLY A 153 -18.56 0.98 -14.77
CA GLY A 153 -17.83 2.26 -14.82
C GLY A 153 -17.37 2.80 -13.45
N PRO A 154 -18.23 2.84 -12.42
CA PRO A 154 -17.84 3.30 -11.09
C PRO A 154 -16.84 2.36 -10.39
N ILE A 155 -16.95 1.05 -10.61
CA ILE A 155 -16.01 0.04 -10.09
C ILE A 155 -14.64 0.21 -10.74
N SER A 156 -14.61 0.40 -12.07
CA SER A 156 -13.39 0.74 -12.82
C SER A 156 -12.76 2.03 -12.29
N GLY A 157 -13.58 3.05 -12.00
CA GLY A 157 -13.15 4.29 -11.36
C GLY A 157 -12.49 4.07 -10.00
N MET A 158 -13.08 3.24 -9.14
CA MET A 158 -12.51 2.93 -7.83
C MET A 158 -11.20 2.14 -7.95
N TYR A 159 -11.11 1.10 -8.79
CA TYR A 159 -9.85 0.38 -9.02
C TYR A 159 -8.77 1.30 -9.62
N SER A 160 -9.13 2.26 -10.46
CA SER A 160 -8.20 3.26 -11.00
C SER A 160 -7.62 4.17 -9.89
N ILE A 161 -8.42 4.51 -8.88
CA ILE A 161 -7.92 5.23 -7.69
C ILE A 161 -6.90 4.37 -6.95
N PHE A 162 -7.20 3.09 -6.69
CA PHE A 162 -6.27 2.17 -6.04
C PHE A 162 -4.96 2.00 -6.84
N GLN A 163 -5.04 1.85 -8.15
CA GLN A 163 -3.88 1.75 -9.02
C GLN A 163 -3.04 3.04 -8.98
N CYS A 164 -3.68 4.21 -9.06
CA CYS A 164 -2.97 5.49 -9.06
C CYS A 164 -2.32 5.82 -7.72
N VAL A 165 -3.01 5.54 -6.60
CA VAL A 165 -2.59 5.97 -5.25
C VAL A 165 -1.69 4.93 -4.59
N LEU A 166 -2.03 3.64 -4.69
CA LEU A 166 -1.30 2.56 -4.03
C LEU A 166 -0.39 1.77 -4.98
N GLY A 167 -0.48 1.97 -6.30
CA GLY A 167 0.36 1.27 -7.27
C GLY A 167 0.09 -0.24 -7.34
N VAL A 168 -1.14 -0.67 -7.03
CA VAL A 168 -1.60 -2.06 -7.15
C VAL A 168 -2.25 -2.28 -8.52
N PHE A 169 -2.26 -3.52 -9.01
CA PHE A 169 -2.86 -3.91 -10.30
C PHE A 169 -2.25 -3.22 -11.55
N SER A 170 -0.95 -2.94 -11.50
CA SER A 170 -0.15 -2.35 -12.59
C SER A 170 0.75 -3.36 -13.28
#